data_AF-A0A934LT65-F1
#
_entry.id   AF-A0A934LT65-F1
#
_cell.length_a   1.000
_cell.length_b   1.000
_cell.length_c   1.000
_cell.angle_alpha   90.00
_cell.angle_beta   90.00
_cell.angle_gamma   90.00
#
_symmetry.space_group_name_H-M   'P 1'
#
loop_
_entity.id
_entity.type
_entity.pdbx_description
1 polymer ?
#
loop_
_entity_poly.entity_id
_entity_poly.type
_entity_poly.pdbx_seq_one_letter_code
_entity_poly.pdbx_strand_id
1 'polypeptide(L)'
;MQDVNFNPRDPQFARKLEQWERVEAFFAGFVNPDGSIRQGYNPYQTPDDFREKFETHLKSLIKRLLDETPPAGAVAKREAAQLWKGSPFPGLRAFTSADAPIFFGRGAETDALLQRLSDPACRLVAVVGASGSGKSSLVGAGLIPRLAANAIEGSRDWTTIRFTPGELASGDPFEALAVALARDLPGLRGTPARDLTHRLHEQAESLGEIAQKGLSERPLWAELVLFIDQF
;
A
#
# COMPACT_ATOMS: atom_id res chain seq x y z
N MET A 1 1.78 -40.72 -11.02
CA MET A 1 1.85 -39.78 -12.16
C MET A 1 1.10 -40.43 -13.30
N GLN A 2 0.02 -39.81 -13.77
CA GLN A 2 -0.72 -40.27 -14.95
C GLN A 2 0.10 -39.94 -16.20
N ASP A 3 0.08 -40.83 -17.19
CA ASP A 3 0.63 -40.54 -18.52
C ASP A 3 -0.03 -39.28 -19.08
N VAL A 4 0.75 -38.22 -19.25
CA VAL A 4 0.27 -36.99 -19.88
C VAL A 4 0.04 -37.30 -21.35
N ASN A 5 -1.23 -37.46 -21.73
CA ASN A 5 -1.60 -37.79 -23.11
C ASN A 5 -1.43 -36.55 -24.00
N PHE A 6 -0.23 -36.35 -24.52
CA PHE A 6 0.03 -35.30 -25.51
C PHE A 6 -0.50 -35.73 -26.88
N ASN A 7 -1.35 -34.90 -27.49
CA ASN A 7 -1.79 -35.09 -28.87
C ASN A 7 -0.77 -34.48 -29.85
N PRO A 8 -0.09 -35.27 -30.69
CA PRO A 8 0.93 -34.77 -31.62
C PRO A 8 0.39 -33.81 -32.69
N ARG A 9 -0.94 -33.74 -32.88
CA ARG A 9 -1.60 -32.85 -33.84
C ARG A 9 -2.05 -31.51 -33.23
N ASP A 10 -1.75 -31.27 -31.96
CA ASP A 10 -2.07 -30.00 -31.30
C ASP A 10 -1.14 -28.87 -31.82
N PRO A 11 -1.68 -27.76 -32.36
CA PRO A 11 -0.88 -26.60 -32.80
C PRO A 11 0.03 -26.02 -31.71
N GLN A 12 -0.28 -26.27 -30.43
CA GLN A 12 0.49 -25.82 -29.27
C GLN A 12 1.41 -26.91 -28.69
N PHE A 13 1.55 -28.06 -29.35
CA PHE A 13 2.29 -29.22 -28.84
C PHE A 13 3.71 -28.86 -28.37
N ALA A 14 4.48 -28.13 -29.18
CA ALA A 14 5.86 -27.75 -28.83
C ALA A 14 5.93 -26.93 -27.53
N ARG A 15 5.01 -25.97 -27.36
CA ARG A 15 4.93 -25.13 -26.17
C ARG A 15 4.48 -25.93 -24.94
N LYS A 16 3.54 -26.86 -25.10
CA LYS A 16 3.05 -27.73 -24.02
C LYS A 16 4.13 -28.71 -23.56
N LEU A 17 4.90 -29.26 -24.50
CA LEU A 17 6.03 -30.14 -24.20
C LEU A 17 7.12 -29.38 -23.43
N GLU A 18 7.51 -28.18 -23.89
CA GLU A 18 8.48 -27.34 -23.19
C GLU A 18 8.03 -26.97 -21.77
N GLN A 19 6.74 -26.64 -21.58
CA GLN A 19 6.19 -26.36 -20.25
C GLN A 19 6.23 -27.59 -19.33
N TRP A 20 5.90 -28.76 -19.86
CA TRP A 20 5.97 -30.00 -19.09
C TRP A 20 7.40 -30.35 -18.68
N GLU A 21 8.37 -30.22 -19.59
CA GLU A 21 9.79 -30.43 -19.28
C GLU A 21 10.29 -29.48 -18.19
N ARG A 22 9.84 -28.21 -18.19
CA ARG A 22 10.16 -27.24 -17.13
C ARG A 22 9.58 -27.64 -15.77
N VAL A 23 8.37 -28.20 -15.74
CA VAL A 23 7.73 -28.69 -14.52
C VAL A 23 8.47 -29.92 -13.97
N GLU A 24 8.82 -30.86 -14.83
CA GLU A 24 9.63 -32.03 -14.46
C GLU A 24 11.00 -31.60 -13.91
N ALA A 25 11.68 -30.66 -14.57
CA ALA A 25 12.96 -30.13 -14.09
C ALA A 25 12.84 -29.43 -12.73
N PHE A 26 11.72 -28.70 -12.50
CA PHE A 26 11.45 -28.07 -11.21
C PHE A 26 11.30 -29.12 -10.10
N PHE A 27 10.49 -30.16 -10.30
CA PHE A 27 10.28 -31.21 -9.30
C PHE A 27 11.49 -32.14 -9.12
N ALA A 28 12.30 -32.34 -10.16
CA ALA A 28 13.56 -33.09 -10.05
C ALA A 28 14.52 -32.46 -9.03
N GLY A 29 14.46 -31.13 -8.83
CA GLY A 29 15.24 -30.43 -7.80
C GLY A 29 14.85 -30.76 -6.36
N PHE A 30 13.70 -31.41 -6.14
CA PHE A 30 13.14 -31.71 -4.83
C PHE A 30 13.54 -33.10 -4.33
N VAL A 31 14.20 -33.90 -5.18
CA VAL A 31 14.63 -35.27 -4.87
C VAL A 31 16.14 -35.37 -5.11
N ASN A 32 16.87 -35.93 -4.16
CA ASN A 32 18.29 -36.21 -4.29
C ASN A 32 18.51 -37.40 -5.25
N PRO A 33 19.73 -37.58 -5.80
CA PRO A 33 20.05 -38.72 -6.67
C PRO A 33 19.82 -40.10 -6.04
N ASP A 34 19.79 -40.20 -4.70
CA ASP A 34 19.49 -41.42 -3.94
C ASP A 34 17.98 -41.66 -3.70
N GLY A 35 17.12 -40.79 -4.23
CA GLY A 35 15.67 -40.86 -4.07
C GLY A 35 15.12 -40.21 -2.79
N SER A 36 15.98 -39.65 -1.93
CA SER A 36 15.54 -38.94 -0.72
C SER A 36 15.00 -37.54 -1.02
N ILE A 37 14.00 -37.08 -0.27
CA ILE A 37 13.36 -35.78 -0.50
C ILE A 37 14.24 -34.65 0.07
N ARG A 38 14.67 -33.71 -0.79
CA ARG A 38 15.47 -32.53 -0.43
C ARG A 38 14.60 -31.35 0.02
N GLN A 39 13.39 -31.23 -0.52
CA GLN A 39 12.38 -30.24 -0.12
C GLN A 39 11.01 -30.92 -0.04
N GLY A 40 10.30 -30.74 1.07
CA GLY A 40 9.00 -31.38 1.30
C GLY A 40 7.92 -30.83 0.38
N TYR A 41 7.34 -31.70 -0.44
CA TYR A 41 6.08 -31.46 -1.13
C TYR A 41 5.10 -32.59 -0.80
N ASN A 42 3.81 -32.29 -0.82
CA ASN A 42 2.78 -33.28 -0.57
C ASN A 42 2.12 -33.66 -1.90
N PRO A 43 2.42 -34.84 -2.46
CA PRO A 43 1.76 -35.28 -3.68
C PRO A 43 0.29 -35.59 -3.41
N TYR A 44 -0.54 -35.38 -4.44
CA TYR A 44 -1.95 -35.75 -4.44
C TYR A 44 -2.28 -36.48 -5.74
N GLN A 45 -3.24 -37.40 -5.69
CA GLN A 45 -3.62 -38.22 -6.84
C GLN A 45 -4.90 -37.76 -7.52
N THR A 46 -5.79 -37.09 -6.78
CA THR A 46 -7.07 -36.58 -7.28
C THR A 46 -7.33 -35.17 -6.75
N PRO A 47 -8.19 -34.38 -7.42
CA PRO A 47 -8.61 -33.07 -6.91
C PRO A 47 -9.26 -33.13 -5.51
N ASP A 48 -9.96 -34.21 -5.19
CA ASP A 48 -10.59 -34.38 -3.87
C ASP A 48 -9.55 -34.69 -2.79
N ASP A 49 -8.55 -35.52 -3.09
CA ASP A 49 -7.39 -35.78 -2.20
C ASP A 49 -6.61 -34.48 -1.94
N PHE A 50 -6.45 -33.64 -2.98
CA PHE A 50 -5.87 -32.31 -2.81
C PHE A 50 -6.69 -31.44 -1.85
N ARG A 51 -8.02 -31.37 -2.03
CA ARG A 51 -8.92 -30.58 -1.19
C ARG A 51 -8.79 -30.98 0.28
N GLU A 52 -8.85 -32.28 0.57
CA GLU A 52 -8.74 -32.80 1.93
C GLU A 52 -7.37 -32.50 2.57
N LYS A 53 -6.29 -32.71 1.81
CA LYS A 53 -4.92 -32.41 2.27
C LYS A 53 -4.72 -30.91 2.51
N PHE A 54 -5.20 -30.07 1.60
CA PHE A 54 -5.11 -28.62 1.72
C PHE A 54 -5.85 -28.12 2.96
N GLU A 55 -7.09 -28.56 3.17
CA GLU A 55 -7.89 -28.18 4.33
C GLU A 55 -7.23 -28.62 5.64
N THR A 56 -6.67 -29.82 5.67
CA THR A 56 -5.94 -30.36 6.83
C THR A 56 -4.69 -29.54 7.14
N HIS A 57 -3.86 -29.25 6.12
CA HIS A 57 -2.66 -28.46 6.30
C HIS A 57 -2.98 -27.02 6.71
N LEU A 58 -4.02 -26.42 6.13
CA LEU A 58 -4.46 -25.07 6.48
C LEU A 58 -4.95 -25.00 7.93
N LYS A 59 -5.78 -25.96 8.36
CA LYS A 59 -6.22 -26.07 9.77
C LYS A 59 -5.03 -26.26 10.72
N SER A 60 -4.07 -27.10 10.34
CA SER A 60 -2.86 -27.32 11.14
C SER A 60 -2.00 -26.07 11.24
N LEU A 61 -1.85 -25.31 10.15
CA LEU A 61 -1.12 -24.04 10.12
C LEU A 61 -1.83 -22.99 10.98
N ILE A 62 -3.14 -22.83 10.84
CA ILE A 62 -3.94 -21.90 11.65
C ILE A 62 -3.82 -22.27 13.13
N LYS A 63 -3.97 -23.55 13.46
CA LYS A 63 -3.83 -24.02 14.84
C LYS A 63 -2.42 -23.74 15.37
N ARG A 64 -1.37 -23.99 14.58
CA ARG A 64 0.00 -23.66 14.96
C ARG A 64 0.18 -22.15 15.18
N LEU A 65 -0.39 -21.30 14.33
CA LEU A 65 -0.33 -19.84 14.51
C LEU A 65 -1.11 -19.37 15.76
N LEU A 66 -2.22 -20.02 16.08
CA LEU A 66 -2.98 -19.75 17.30
C LEU A 66 -2.25 -20.27 18.56
N ASP A 67 -1.63 -21.44 18.48
CA ASP A 67 -0.87 -22.05 19.58
C ASP A 67 0.51 -21.37 19.79
N GLU A 68 1.11 -20.82 18.72
CA GLU A 68 2.29 -19.94 18.74
C GLU A 68 1.93 -18.50 19.14
N THR A 69 0.65 -18.19 19.36
CA THR A 69 0.27 -16.97 20.09
C THR A 69 0.75 -17.17 21.53
N PRO A 70 1.73 -16.40 22.03
CA PRO A 70 2.28 -16.63 23.35
C PRO A 70 1.17 -16.54 24.40
N PRO A 71 1.29 -17.25 25.54
CA PRO A 71 0.38 -17.04 26.66
C PRO A 71 0.31 -15.55 26.95
N ALA A 72 -0.91 -15.02 27.10
CA ALA A 72 -1.20 -13.60 27.34
C ALA A 72 -0.19 -13.01 28.33
N GLY A 73 0.86 -12.36 27.81
CA GLY A 73 2.04 -12.03 28.63
C GLY A 73 3.32 -11.74 27.86
N ALA A 74 3.58 -12.40 26.72
CA ALA A 74 4.71 -12.00 25.86
C ALA A 74 4.26 -10.96 24.83
N VAL A 75 4.07 -9.73 25.30
CA VAL A 75 4.13 -8.55 24.43
C VAL A 75 5.51 -8.61 23.77
N ALA A 76 5.57 -8.94 22.47
CA ALA A 76 6.75 -8.73 21.65
C ALA A 76 7.34 -7.40 22.08
N LYS A 77 8.59 -7.38 22.59
CA LYS A 77 9.27 -6.21 23.17
C LYS A 77 8.82 -4.96 22.41
N ARG A 78 7.75 -4.32 22.89
CA ARG A 78 7.31 -3.05 22.34
C ARG A 78 8.46 -2.20 22.79
N GLU A 79 9.31 -1.75 21.87
CA GLU A 79 10.17 -0.61 22.14
C GLU A 79 9.34 0.33 22.98
N ALA A 80 9.75 0.57 24.23
CA ALA A 80 8.91 1.23 25.21
C ALA A 80 8.34 2.45 24.51
N ALA A 81 7.01 2.44 24.27
CA ALA A 81 6.39 3.40 23.36
C ALA A 81 6.86 4.77 23.84
N GLN A 82 7.60 5.49 22.99
CA GLN A 82 8.24 6.72 23.41
C GLN A 82 7.16 7.60 24.03
N LEU A 83 7.26 7.81 25.35
CA LEU A 83 6.25 8.55 26.09
C LEU A 83 6.19 9.95 25.48
N TRP A 84 4.99 10.38 25.11
CA TRP A 84 4.77 11.68 24.50
C TRP A 84 5.36 12.78 25.39
N LYS A 85 6.33 13.52 24.87
CA LYS A 85 7.01 14.61 25.56
C LYS A 85 6.34 15.94 25.20
N GLY A 86 5.13 16.16 25.70
CA GLY A 86 4.37 17.39 25.44
C GLY A 86 2.95 17.36 26.00
N SER A 87 2.21 18.46 25.82
CA SER A 87 0.77 18.45 26.06
C SER A 87 0.10 17.55 25.01
N PRO A 88 -0.82 16.65 25.38
CA PRO A 88 -1.62 15.90 24.43
C PRO A 88 -2.74 16.74 23.78
N PHE A 89 -2.94 17.97 24.27
CA PHE A 89 -3.96 18.90 23.79
C PHE A 89 -3.29 20.04 23.01
N PRO A 90 -3.36 20.06 21.68
CA PRO A 90 -2.70 21.08 20.85
C PRO A 90 -3.47 22.40 20.73
N GLY A 91 -4.59 22.56 21.45
CA GLY A 91 -5.46 23.73 21.36
C GLY A 91 -6.27 23.76 20.06
N LEU A 92 -6.32 24.91 19.39
CA LEU A 92 -7.08 25.12 18.16
C LEU A 92 -6.36 24.62 16.89
N ARG A 93 -5.09 24.24 17.01
CA ARG A 93 -4.31 23.71 15.89
C ARG A 93 -4.81 22.30 15.54
N ALA A 94 -4.84 21.99 14.25
CA ALA A 94 -5.11 20.63 13.79
C ALA A 94 -3.98 19.67 14.23
N PHE A 95 -4.35 18.42 14.51
CA PHE A 95 -3.37 17.36 14.71
C PHE A 95 -2.67 17.03 13.38
N THR A 96 -1.39 16.72 13.46
CA THR A 96 -0.50 16.39 12.34
C THR A 96 -0.03 14.95 12.45
N SER A 97 0.72 14.46 11.44
CA SER A 97 1.27 13.11 11.48
C SER A 97 2.16 12.85 12.70
N ALA A 98 2.84 13.89 13.21
CA ALA A 98 3.66 13.79 14.42
C ALA A 98 2.83 13.52 15.67
N ASP A 99 1.56 13.94 15.68
CA ASP A 99 0.65 13.79 16.81
C ASP A 99 -0.16 12.47 16.76
N ALA A 100 0.09 11.61 15.77
CA ALA A 100 -0.59 10.32 15.64
C ALA A 100 -0.59 9.46 16.93
N PRO A 101 0.51 9.41 17.71
CA PRO A 101 0.55 8.63 18.95
C PRO A 101 -0.45 9.09 20.03
N ILE A 102 -0.96 10.32 19.93
CA ILE A 102 -1.92 10.91 20.86
C ILE A 102 -3.30 11.18 20.22
N PHE A 103 -3.51 10.76 18.97
CA PHE A 103 -4.77 10.96 18.25
C PHE A 103 -5.67 9.73 18.40
N PHE A 104 -6.80 9.87 19.11
CA PHE A 104 -7.72 8.77 19.43
C PHE A 104 -9.20 9.16 19.20
N GLY A 105 -10.08 8.15 19.24
CA GLY A 105 -11.53 8.35 19.17
C GLY A 105 -12.11 8.51 17.74
N ARG A 106 -11.26 8.53 16.72
CA ARG A 106 -11.63 8.65 15.30
C ARG A 106 -11.19 7.46 14.43
N GLY A 107 -11.08 6.28 15.06
CA GLY A 107 -10.59 5.07 14.39
C GLY A 107 -11.50 4.64 13.24
N ALA A 108 -12.81 4.58 13.50
CA ALA A 108 -13.80 4.13 12.52
C ALA A 108 -13.86 5.05 11.28
N GLU A 109 -13.79 6.37 11.46
CA GLU A 109 -13.73 7.31 10.34
C GLU A 109 -12.44 7.16 9.56
N THR A 110 -11.32 6.92 10.24
CA THR A 110 -10.03 6.65 9.58
C THR A 110 -10.09 5.36 8.77
N ASP A 111 -10.67 4.29 9.31
CA ASP A 111 -10.86 3.00 8.61
C ASP A 111 -11.75 3.18 7.37
N ALA A 112 -12.82 3.96 7.49
CA ALA A 112 -13.72 4.26 6.37
C ALA A 112 -13.06 5.10 5.26
N LEU A 113 -12.05 5.92 5.59
CA LEU A 113 -11.23 6.62 4.59
C LEU A 113 -10.25 5.66 3.91
N LEU A 114 -9.58 4.80 4.67
CA LEU A 114 -8.66 3.79 4.14
C LEU A 114 -9.39 2.83 3.20
N GLN A 115 -10.59 2.38 3.56
CA GLN A 115 -11.39 1.49 2.72
C GLN A 115 -11.74 2.15 1.38
N ARG A 116 -12.09 3.44 1.37
CA ARG A 116 -12.36 4.18 0.12
C ARG A 116 -11.11 4.33 -0.72
N LEU A 117 -9.97 4.67 -0.12
CA LEU A 117 -8.70 4.81 -0.83
C LEU A 117 -8.12 3.49 -1.33
N SER A 118 -8.53 2.36 -0.74
CA SER A 118 -8.13 1.03 -1.21
C SER A 118 -8.83 0.61 -2.50
N ASP A 119 -9.93 1.29 -2.87
CA ASP A 119 -10.63 1.05 -4.13
C ASP A 119 -9.93 1.82 -5.28
N PRO A 120 -9.34 1.13 -6.27
CA PRO A 120 -8.68 1.77 -7.41
C PRO A 120 -9.60 2.66 -8.25
N ALA A 121 -10.92 2.45 -8.19
CA ALA A 121 -11.90 3.30 -8.86
C ALA A 121 -12.14 4.63 -8.12
N CYS A 122 -11.76 4.72 -6.84
CA CYS A 122 -11.95 5.90 -6.01
C CYS A 122 -10.65 6.72 -5.94
N ARG A 123 -10.50 7.69 -6.85
CA ARG A 123 -9.34 8.61 -6.88
C ARG A 123 -9.55 9.93 -6.13
N LEU A 124 -10.75 10.17 -5.62
CA LEU A 124 -11.11 11.39 -4.91
C LEU A 124 -12.03 11.07 -3.74
N VAL A 125 -11.64 11.51 -2.54
CA VAL A 125 -12.42 11.35 -1.31
C VAL A 125 -12.64 12.72 -0.68
N ALA A 126 -13.90 13.11 -0.51
CA ALA A 126 -14.27 14.35 0.17
C ALA A 126 -14.55 14.07 1.65
N VAL A 127 -13.88 14.83 2.55
CA VAL A 127 -14.14 14.81 3.99
C VAL A 127 -14.94 16.04 4.37
N VAL A 128 -16.23 15.85 4.69
CA VAL A 128 -17.17 16.95 4.96
C VAL A 128 -17.65 16.91 6.42
N GLY A 129 -17.84 18.08 7.01
CA GLY A 129 -18.28 18.24 8.40
C GLY A 129 -18.16 19.68 8.87
N ALA A 130 -18.80 20.00 9.99
CA ALA A 130 -18.82 21.34 10.57
C ALA A 130 -17.42 21.94 10.76
N SER A 131 -17.31 23.27 10.78
CA SER A 131 -16.04 23.93 11.11
C SER A 131 -15.59 23.50 12.52
N GLY A 132 -14.29 23.25 12.69
CA GLY A 132 -13.74 22.76 13.95
C GLY A 132 -14.04 21.29 14.30
N SER A 133 -14.74 20.51 13.46
CA SER A 133 -15.05 19.10 13.75
C SER A 133 -13.82 18.15 13.72
N GLY A 134 -12.64 18.67 13.37
CA GLY A 134 -11.38 17.91 13.33
C GLY A 134 -11.08 17.22 12.00
N LYS A 135 -11.63 17.68 10.87
CA LYS A 135 -11.41 17.08 9.54
C LYS A 135 -9.93 17.01 9.15
N SER A 136 -9.21 18.14 9.28
CA SER A 136 -7.79 18.19 8.96
C SER A 136 -6.96 17.32 9.93
N SER A 137 -7.39 17.21 11.19
CA SER A 137 -6.81 16.27 12.16
C SER A 137 -7.07 14.80 11.79
N LEU A 138 -8.27 14.47 11.32
CA LEU A 138 -8.64 13.13 10.87
C LEU A 138 -7.74 12.67 9.71
N VAL A 139 -7.50 13.54 8.73
CA VAL A 139 -6.60 13.22 7.63
C VAL A 139 -5.14 13.24 8.10
N GLY A 140 -4.72 14.33 8.76
CA GLY A 140 -3.34 14.58 9.17
C GLY A 140 -2.77 13.60 10.18
N ALA A 141 -3.52 13.27 11.22
CA ALA A 141 -3.06 12.40 12.32
C ALA A 141 -3.72 11.02 12.32
N GLY A 142 -4.85 10.84 11.63
CA GLY A 142 -5.50 9.55 11.45
C GLY A 142 -5.02 8.84 10.18
N LEU A 143 -5.38 9.38 9.02
CA LEU A 143 -5.19 8.71 7.72
C LEU A 143 -3.71 8.63 7.30
N ILE A 144 -3.02 9.78 7.22
CA ILE A 144 -1.66 9.87 6.68
C ILE A 144 -0.67 8.95 7.43
N PRO A 145 -0.65 8.92 8.77
CA PRO A 145 0.25 8.04 9.52
C PRO A 145 -0.03 6.56 9.26
N ARG A 146 -1.30 6.18 9.04
CA ARG A 146 -1.66 4.79 8.70
C ARG A 146 -1.24 4.41 7.29
N LEU A 147 -1.34 5.32 6.32
CA LEU A 147 -0.77 5.10 4.98
C LEU A 147 0.75 4.90 5.07
N ALA A 148 1.46 5.73 5.84
CA ALA A 148 2.89 5.55 6.08
C ALA A 148 3.23 4.23 6.80
N ALA A 149 2.32 3.72 7.63
CA ALA A 149 2.42 2.42 8.29
C ALA A 149 1.93 1.24 7.41
N ASN A 150 1.77 1.45 6.10
CA ASN A 150 1.36 0.41 5.14
C ASN A 150 -0.03 -0.18 5.40
N ALA A 151 -0.99 0.64 5.86
CA ALA A 151 -2.38 0.20 6.06
C ALA A 151 -3.09 -0.19 4.74
N ILE A 152 -2.61 0.34 3.61
CA ILE A 152 -2.90 -0.18 2.27
C ILE A 152 -1.59 -0.80 1.77
N GLU A 153 -1.65 -1.96 1.12
CA GLU A 153 -0.44 -2.63 0.64
C GLU A 153 0.36 -1.73 -0.32
N GLY A 154 1.64 -1.48 0.00
CA GLY A 154 2.51 -0.59 -0.76
C GLY A 154 2.42 0.89 -0.35
N SER A 155 1.47 1.28 0.51
CA SER A 155 1.25 2.69 0.84
C SER A 155 2.36 3.34 1.64
N ARG A 156 3.25 2.56 2.25
CA ARG A 156 4.49 3.06 2.87
C ARG A 156 5.39 3.81 1.89
N ASP A 157 5.32 3.48 0.60
CA ASP A 157 6.17 4.08 -0.43
C ASP A 157 5.45 5.24 -1.16
N TRP A 158 4.16 5.45 -0.88
CA TRP A 158 3.37 6.57 -1.39
C TRP A 158 3.91 7.90 -0.87
N THR A 159 3.72 8.96 -1.64
CA THR A 159 4.11 10.32 -1.25
C THR A 159 2.86 11.15 -1.01
N THR A 160 2.71 11.67 0.21
CA THR A 160 1.59 12.54 0.56
C THR A 160 2.01 14.00 0.53
N ILE A 161 1.25 14.83 -0.20
CA ILE A 161 1.48 16.27 -0.30
C ILE A 161 0.24 16.99 0.18
N ARG A 162 0.42 17.90 1.14
CA ARG A 162 -0.63 18.79 1.62
C ARG A 162 -0.44 20.18 1.05
N PHE A 163 -1.53 20.79 0.60
CA PHE A 163 -1.56 22.20 0.23
C PHE A 163 -2.95 22.80 0.49
N THR A 164 -2.98 24.13 0.67
CA THR A 164 -4.22 24.89 0.77
C THR A 164 -4.33 25.77 -0.50
N PRO A 165 -5.39 25.62 -1.32
CA PRO A 165 -5.50 26.33 -2.60
C PRO A 165 -5.39 27.86 -2.51
N GLY A 166 -5.86 28.46 -1.41
CA GLY A 166 -5.84 29.91 -1.18
C GLY A 166 -4.67 30.41 -0.32
N GLU A 167 -3.65 29.60 -0.06
CA GLU A 167 -2.53 29.97 0.83
C GLU A 167 -1.62 31.06 0.25
N LEU A 168 -1.50 31.10 -1.08
CA LEU A 168 -0.65 32.07 -1.76
C LEU A 168 -1.38 33.38 -2.02
N ALA A 169 -0.64 34.49 -1.97
CA ALA A 169 -1.17 35.84 -2.17
C ALA A 169 -1.80 36.06 -3.56
N SER A 170 -1.41 35.25 -4.56
CA SER A 170 -1.99 35.27 -5.91
C SER A 170 -3.44 34.76 -5.94
N GLY A 171 -3.84 33.92 -4.98
CA GLY A 171 -5.14 33.23 -4.97
C GLY A 171 -5.28 32.15 -6.04
N ASP A 172 -4.21 31.79 -6.75
CA ASP A 172 -4.22 30.79 -7.81
C ASP A 172 -4.04 29.36 -7.23
N PRO A 173 -5.06 28.50 -7.32
CA PRO A 173 -4.99 27.13 -6.77
C PRO A 173 -3.94 26.26 -7.47
N PHE A 174 -3.65 26.52 -8.75
CA PHE A 174 -2.64 25.77 -9.50
C PHE A 174 -1.23 26.19 -9.12
N GLU A 175 -1.04 27.46 -8.77
CA GLU A 175 0.24 27.92 -8.21
C GLU A 175 0.50 27.31 -6.84
N ALA A 176 -0.51 27.29 -5.96
CA ALA A 176 -0.40 26.64 -4.65
C ALA A 176 -0.04 25.15 -4.76
N LEU A 177 -0.69 24.44 -5.69
CA LEU A 177 -0.37 23.05 -6.01
C LEU A 177 1.05 22.91 -6.58
N ALA A 178 1.44 23.73 -7.55
CA ALA A 178 2.75 23.70 -8.18
C ALA A 178 3.90 23.91 -7.18
N VAL A 179 3.74 24.88 -6.26
CA VAL A 179 4.71 25.13 -5.18
C VAL A 179 4.82 23.92 -4.27
N ALA A 180 3.71 23.30 -3.87
CA ALA A 180 3.72 22.11 -3.02
C ALA A 180 4.37 20.90 -3.72
N LEU A 181 4.06 20.68 -5.01
CA LEU A 181 4.67 19.61 -5.82
C LEU A 181 6.18 19.80 -5.97
N ALA A 182 6.65 21.00 -6.31
CA ALA A 182 8.07 21.30 -6.48
C ALA A 182 8.87 21.17 -5.17
N ARG A 183 8.23 21.47 -4.03
CA ARG A 183 8.83 21.35 -2.69
C ARG A 183 8.97 19.90 -2.25
N ASP A 184 7.91 19.10 -2.43
CA ASP A 184 7.78 17.80 -1.75
C ASP A 184 8.04 16.58 -2.66
N LEU A 185 8.08 16.73 -3.99
CA LEU A 185 8.45 15.64 -4.91
C LEU A 185 9.94 15.70 -5.31
N PRO A 186 10.76 14.69 -4.93
CA PRO A 186 12.17 14.63 -5.29
C PRO A 186 12.44 14.73 -6.80
N GLY A 187 11.65 14.03 -7.63
CA GLY A 187 11.80 14.03 -9.08
C GLY A 187 11.45 15.36 -9.77
N LEU A 188 10.94 16.34 -9.01
CA LEU A 188 10.67 17.70 -9.49
C LEU A 188 11.70 18.72 -9.00
N ARG A 189 12.71 18.32 -8.22
CA ARG A 189 13.77 19.21 -7.74
C ARG A 189 14.40 19.97 -8.92
N GLY A 190 14.49 21.29 -8.78
CA GLY A 190 15.01 22.18 -9.82
C GLY A 190 14.00 22.56 -10.90
N THR A 191 12.79 21.99 -10.91
CA THR A 191 11.69 22.47 -11.77
C THR A 191 11.06 23.70 -11.14
N PRO A 192 11.05 24.87 -11.80
CA PRO A 192 10.41 26.08 -11.26
C PRO A 192 8.90 25.89 -11.08
N ALA A 193 8.36 26.33 -9.94
CA ALA A 193 6.92 26.24 -9.68
C ALA A 193 6.09 26.94 -10.78
N ARG A 194 6.55 28.10 -11.28
CA ARG A 194 5.89 28.83 -12.38
C ARG A 194 5.70 27.99 -13.65
N ASP A 195 6.65 27.11 -13.98
CA ASP A 195 6.58 26.27 -15.17
C ASP A 195 5.55 25.16 -14.97
N LEU A 196 5.45 24.63 -13.74
CA LEU A 196 4.40 23.69 -13.35
C LEU A 196 3.03 24.38 -13.35
N THR A 197 2.92 25.59 -12.81
CA THR A 197 1.69 26.39 -12.81
C THR A 197 1.16 26.58 -14.22
N HIS A 198 2.02 27.01 -15.17
CA HIS A 198 1.64 27.20 -16.57
C HIS A 198 1.08 25.92 -17.18
N ARG A 199 1.75 24.78 -16.98
CA ARG A 199 1.30 23.47 -17.49
C ARG A 199 -0.04 23.05 -16.90
N LEU A 200 -0.23 23.24 -15.60
CA LEU A 200 -1.47 22.89 -14.89
C LEU A 200 -2.66 23.72 -15.38
N HIS A 201 -2.45 24.98 -15.77
CA HIS A 201 -3.50 25.83 -16.37
C HIS A 201 -3.86 25.42 -17.79
N GLU A 202 -2.87 25.06 -18.62
CA GLU A 202 -3.11 24.76 -20.03
C GLU A 202 -3.70 23.35 -20.25
N GLN A 203 -3.32 22.40 -19.40
CA GLN A 203 -3.63 20.98 -19.62
C GLN A 203 -3.95 20.29 -18.29
N ALA A 204 -5.24 20.01 -18.05
CA ALA A 204 -5.67 19.31 -16.84
C ALA A 204 -5.00 17.92 -16.68
N GLU A 205 -4.71 17.24 -17.79
CA GLU A 205 -4.07 15.92 -17.79
C GLU A 205 -2.58 15.97 -17.40
N SER A 206 -1.97 17.16 -17.38
CA SER A 206 -0.55 17.35 -17.04
C SER A 206 -0.21 16.93 -15.61
N LEU A 207 -1.20 16.91 -14.69
CA LEU A 207 -0.97 16.48 -13.31
C LEU A 207 -0.49 15.02 -13.25
N GLY A 208 -1.02 14.15 -14.11
CA GLY A 208 -0.59 12.74 -14.19
C GLY A 208 0.87 12.62 -14.60
N GLU A 209 1.29 13.38 -15.61
CA GLU A 209 2.68 13.42 -16.09
C GLU A 209 3.63 14.03 -15.05
N ILE A 210 3.20 15.11 -14.38
CA ILE A 210 3.97 15.76 -13.32
C ILE A 210 4.16 14.79 -12.14
N ALA A 211 3.10 14.08 -11.75
CA ALA A 211 3.16 13.05 -10.71
C ALA A 211 4.10 11.90 -11.11
N GLN A 212 3.99 11.39 -12.34
CA GLN A 212 4.85 10.32 -12.86
C GLN A 212 6.33 10.74 -12.86
N LYS A 213 6.63 11.97 -13.32
CA LYS A 213 7.99 12.53 -13.26
C LYS A 213 8.48 12.66 -11.83
N GLY A 214 7.66 13.20 -10.93
CA GLY A 214 8.00 13.43 -9.54
C GLY A 214 8.24 12.15 -8.74
N LEU A 215 7.57 11.05 -9.12
CA LEU A 215 7.71 9.71 -8.53
C LEU A 215 8.70 8.81 -9.27
N SER A 216 9.43 9.30 -10.29
CA SER A 216 10.34 8.48 -11.11
C SER A 216 11.47 7.79 -10.32
N GLU A 217 11.84 8.33 -9.16
CA GLU A 217 12.83 7.75 -8.23
C GLU A 217 12.21 6.79 -7.19
N ARG A 218 10.88 6.55 -7.25
CA ARG A 218 10.13 5.68 -6.33
C ARG A 218 9.79 4.34 -7.00
N PRO A 219 9.43 3.30 -6.22
CA PRO A 219 8.93 2.04 -6.78
C PRO A 219 7.71 2.23 -7.69
N LEU A 220 7.50 1.31 -8.63
CA LEU A 220 6.41 1.39 -9.63
C LEU A 220 4.99 1.43 -9.04
N TRP A 221 4.82 0.96 -7.80
CA TRP A 221 3.54 0.99 -7.06
C TRP A 221 3.37 2.23 -6.19
N ALA A 222 4.34 3.14 -6.17
CA ALA A 222 4.23 4.36 -5.40
C ALA A 222 3.18 5.28 -6.03
N GLU A 223 2.25 5.75 -5.20
CA GLU A 223 1.23 6.71 -5.62
C GLU A 223 1.45 8.09 -4.98
N LEU A 224 0.88 9.12 -5.60
CA LEU A 224 0.81 10.47 -5.06
C LEU A 224 -0.54 10.66 -4.36
N VAL A 225 -0.53 11.00 -3.08
CA VAL A 225 -1.72 11.36 -2.32
C VAL A 225 -1.75 12.87 -2.12
N LEU A 226 -2.73 13.54 -2.74
CA LEU A 226 -2.96 14.98 -2.54
C LEU A 226 -3.97 15.20 -1.42
N PHE A 227 -3.53 15.83 -0.33
CA PHE A 227 -4.40 16.33 0.72
C PHE A 227 -4.68 17.83 0.49
N ILE A 228 -5.85 18.12 -0.07
CA ILE A 228 -6.35 19.48 -0.31
C ILE A 228 -7.06 19.95 0.96
N ASP A 229 -6.48 20.89 1.69
CA ASP A 229 -7.07 21.45 2.91
C ASP A 229 -7.66 22.85 2.67
N GLN A 230 -8.66 23.24 3.47
CA GLN A 230 -9.44 24.48 3.28
C GLN A 230 -9.38 25.43 4.48
N PHE A 231 -8.30 25.39 5.27
CA PHE A 231 -8.13 26.29 6.42
C PHE A 231 -7.30 27.52 6.07
#